data_AF-A0A7Y8Y1B9-F1
#
_entry.id   AF-A0A7Y8Y1B9-F1
#
_cell.length_a   1.000
_cell.length_b   1.000
_cell.length_c   1.000
_cell.angle_alpha   90.00
_cell.angle_beta   90.00
_cell.angle_gamma   90.00
#
_symmetry.space_group_name_H-M   'P 1'
#
loop_
_entity.id
_entity.type
_entity.pdbx_description
1 polymer ?
#
loop_
_entity_poly.entity_id
_entity_poly.type
_entity_poly.pdbx_seq_one_letter_code
_entity_poly.pdbx_strand_id
1 'polypeptide(L)'
;MKKLSFLLLLISTFGVAQSNDGRISKSVEAKVMMMQQFVHKGDKGEEAFWQTKGKVTYQIVNYTAEQNPQFKQLFISQYQELLPIYNKMISSYDEKDTNYFVHVLIRQEEDYRKLLTPEQLAKYREKLDWFEKNDEKNRDAYNSLFFSDWLLSEYKKRF
;
A
#
# COMPACT_ATOMS: atom_id res chain seq x y z
N MET A 1 2.52 1.06 -21.62
CA MET A 1 2.90 2.44 -21.23
C MET A 1 1.82 3.47 -21.52
N LYS A 2 1.33 3.65 -22.76
CA LYS A 2 0.28 4.66 -23.09
C LYS A 2 -1.01 4.57 -22.26
N LYS A 3 -1.41 3.36 -21.85
CA LYS A 3 -2.61 3.07 -21.05
C LYS A 3 -2.50 3.45 -19.57
N LEU A 4 -1.30 3.54 -19.01
CA LEU A 4 -1.07 3.83 -17.60
C LEU A 4 -1.08 5.35 -17.34
N SER A 5 -0.54 6.13 -18.28
CA SER A 5 -0.59 7.59 -18.27
C SER A 5 -2.03 8.13 -18.21
N PHE A 6 -2.98 7.44 -18.83
CA PHE A 6 -4.41 7.79 -18.79
C PHE A 6 -5.07 7.52 -17.43
N LEU A 7 -4.68 6.45 -16.73
CA LEU A 7 -5.15 6.17 -15.37
C LEU A 7 -4.65 7.24 -14.38
N LEU A 8 -3.38 7.63 -14.50
CA LEU A 8 -2.77 8.70 -13.69
C LEU A 8 -3.46 10.05 -13.92
N LEU A 9 -3.85 10.35 -15.18
CA LEU A 9 -4.61 11.54 -15.54
C LEU A 9 -6.04 11.56 -14.96
N LEU A 10 -6.70 10.40 -14.82
CA LEU A 10 -8.04 10.30 -14.24
C LEU A 10 -8.03 10.48 -12.70
N ILE A 11 -6.99 9.99 -12.02
CA ILE A 11 -6.79 10.23 -10.57
C ILE A 11 -6.64 11.73 -10.29
N SER A 12 -5.97 12.47 -11.18
CA SER A 12 -5.76 13.91 -11.02
C SER A 12 -6.99 14.79 -11.31
N THR A 13 -8.03 14.29 -11.98
CA THR A 13 -9.07 15.17 -12.54
C THR A 13 -10.43 15.13 -11.84
N PHE A 14 -10.79 14.08 -11.10
CA PHE A 14 -12.21 13.93 -10.71
C PHE A 14 -12.52 13.58 -9.24
N GLY A 15 -11.56 13.72 -8.31
CA GLY A 15 -11.85 13.65 -6.85
C GLY A 15 -10.99 14.53 -5.92
N VAL A 16 -9.98 15.22 -6.46
CA VAL A 16 -9.02 16.03 -5.65
C VAL A 16 -9.34 17.53 -5.70
N ALA A 17 -10.52 17.91 -6.18
CA ALA A 17 -10.91 19.31 -6.38
C ALA A 17 -11.09 20.15 -5.10
N GLN A 18 -10.82 19.62 -3.89
CA GLN A 18 -10.91 20.43 -2.65
C GLN A 18 -9.83 20.17 -1.58
N SER A 19 -8.70 19.53 -1.90
CA SER A 19 -7.55 19.60 -0.99
C SER A 19 -6.23 19.62 -1.75
N ASN A 20 -5.44 20.65 -1.47
CA ASN A 20 -4.12 20.97 -2.01
C ASN A 20 -3.02 19.90 -1.77
N ASP A 21 -3.35 18.64 -1.47
CA ASP A 21 -2.35 17.68 -1.02
C ASP A 21 -1.92 16.70 -2.12
N GLY A 22 -1.03 17.17 -3.00
CA GLY A 22 -0.39 16.34 -4.02
C GLY A 22 0.32 15.09 -3.48
N ARG A 23 0.57 15.01 -2.16
CA ARG A 23 1.15 13.81 -1.53
C ARG A 23 0.19 12.61 -1.58
N ILE A 24 -1.12 12.83 -1.49
CA ILE A 24 -2.10 11.75 -1.56
C ILE A 24 -2.15 11.17 -2.95
N SER A 25 -2.30 12.00 -3.98
CA SER A 25 -2.27 11.55 -5.38
C SER A 25 -0.96 10.80 -5.67
N LYS A 26 0.19 11.41 -5.36
CA LYS A 26 1.51 10.76 -5.54
C LYS A 26 1.60 9.42 -4.80
N SER A 27 1.01 9.30 -3.62
CA SER A 27 1.00 8.05 -2.86
C SER A 27 0.12 6.99 -3.51
N VAL A 28 -1.06 7.34 -4.04
CA VAL A 28 -1.92 6.40 -4.78
C VAL A 28 -1.17 5.89 -6.00
N GLU A 29 -0.57 6.80 -6.78
CA GLU A 29 0.26 6.45 -7.93
C GLU A 29 1.40 5.50 -7.54
N ALA A 30 2.11 5.79 -6.45
CA ALA A 30 3.19 4.93 -5.96
C ALA A 30 2.70 3.52 -5.59
N LYS A 31 1.53 3.40 -4.95
CA LYS A 31 0.92 2.09 -4.61
C LYS A 31 0.50 1.31 -5.87
N VAL A 32 -0.07 1.98 -6.86
CA VAL A 32 -0.42 1.39 -8.16
C VAL A 32 0.83 0.90 -8.89
N MET A 33 1.88 1.74 -8.96
CA MET A 33 3.15 1.40 -9.58
C MET A 33 3.85 0.23 -8.87
N MET A 34 3.80 0.22 -7.54
CA MET A 34 4.36 -0.87 -6.73
C MET A 34 3.63 -2.18 -7.02
N MET A 35 2.29 -2.19 -7.04
CA MET A 35 1.52 -3.37 -7.42
C MET A 35 1.88 -3.85 -8.83
N GLN A 36 1.99 -2.92 -9.78
CA GLN A 36 2.38 -3.23 -11.15
C GLN A 36 3.73 -3.94 -11.26
N GLN A 37 4.72 -3.53 -10.46
CA GLN A 37 6.04 -4.19 -10.44
C GLN A 37 5.95 -5.66 -10.05
N PHE A 38 5.05 -6.02 -9.14
CA PHE A 38 4.82 -7.41 -8.76
C PHE A 38 4.03 -8.16 -9.83
N VAL A 39 2.98 -7.56 -10.38
CA VAL A 39 2.17 -8.18 -11.46
C VAL A 39 3.03 -8.50 -12.69
N HIS A 40 3.95 -7.61 -13.09
CA HIS A 40 4.84 -7.86 -14.23
C HIS A 40 5.81 -9.04 -14.02
N LYS A 41 5.98 -9.54 -12.79
CA LYS A 41 6.80 -10.73 -12.52
C LYS A 41 6.06 -12.06 -12.79
N GLY A 42 4.80 -12.01 -13.22
CA GLY A 42 4.00 -13.20 -13.52
C GLY A 42 3.91 -14.15 -12.32
N ASP A 43 4.23 -15.42 -12.52
CA ASP A 43 4.18 -16.47 -11.50
C ASP A 43 5.04 -16.17 -10.24
N LYS A 44 6.04 -15.27 -10.37
CA LYS A 44 6.90 -14.85 -9.24
C LYS A 44 6.40 -13.59 -8.53
N GLY A 45 5.29 -13.01 -8.96
CA GLY A 45 4.73 -11.77 -8.42
C GLY A 45 4.32 -11.90 -6.96
N GLU A 46 3.60 -12.98 -6.63
CA GLU A 46 3.17 -13.28 -5.26
C GLU A 46 4.37 -13.45 -4.33
N GLU A 47 5.36 -14.25 -4.77
CA GLU A 47 6.57 -14.48 -3.99
C GLU A 47 7.31 -13.17 -3.70
N ALA A 48 7.52 -12.36 -4.74
CA ALA A 48 8.19 -11.08 -4.60
C ALA A 48 7.40 -10.12 -3.69
N PHE A 49 6.06 -10.12 -3.76
CA PHE A 49 5.21 -9.26 -2.93
C PHE A 49 5.36 -9.60 -1.45
N TRP A 50 5.14 -10.87 -1.06
CA TRP A 50 5.18 -11.24 0.35
C TRP A 50 6.59 -11.15 0.93
N GLN A 51 7.63 -11.49 0.16
CA GLN A 51 9.02 -11.34 0.61
C GLN A 51 9.39 -9.87 0.82
N THR A 52 8.96 -8.99 -0.09
CA THR A 52 9.23 -7.54 0.03
C THR A 52 8.53 -6.97 1.26
N LYS A 53 7.21 -7.19 1.40
CA LYS A 53 6.47 -6.69 2.57
C LYS A 53 7.00 -7.29 3.86
N GLY A 54 7.25 -8.60 3.89
CA GLY A 54 7.78 -9.32 5.05
C GLY A 54 9.16 -8.83 5.48
N LYS A 55 10.09 -8.64 4.54
CA LYS A 55 11.43 -8.13 4.86
C LYS A 55 11.38 -6.72 5.47
N VAL A 56 10.61 -5.83 4.85
CA VAL A 56 10.49 -4.43 5.27
C VAL A 56 9.94 -4.32 6.68
N THR A 57 8.87 -5.05 6.95
CA THR A 57 8.19 -5.02 8.26
C THR A 57 8.98 -5.75 9.34
N TYR A 58 9.59 -6.89 9.03
CA TYR A 58 10.48 -7.60 9.95
C TYR A 58 11.62 -6.70 10.46
N GLN A 59 12.22 -5.88 9.59
CA GLN A 59 13.27 -4.93 9.96
C GLN A 59 12.82 -3.86 10.97
N ILE A 60 11.52 -3.61 11.10
CA ILE A 60 10.97 -2.62 12.03
C ILE A 60 10.51 -3.26 13.34
N VAL A 61 9.70 -4.32 13.24
CA VAL A 61 8.99 -4.86 14.40
C VAL A 61 9.55 -6.20 14.90
N ASN A 62 10.47 -6.81 14.16
CA ASN A 62 11.15 -8.07 14.49
C ASN A 62 10.18 -9.18 14.93
N TYR A 63 9.60 -9.88 13.95
CA TYR A 63 8.60 -10.93 14.19
C TYR A 63 9.14 -12.09 15.01
N THR A 64 8.28 -12.67 15.86
CA THR A 64 8.59 -13.94 16.52
C THR A 64 8.53 -15.11 15.53
N ALA A 65 9.04 -16.27 15.94
CA ALA A 65 8.97 -17.50 15.17
C ALA A 65 7.52 -17.90 14.85
N GLU A 66 6.59 -17.65 15.78
CA GLU A 66 5.17 -17.95 15.66
C GLU A 66 4.44 -16.95 14.72
N GLN A 67 4.88 -15.68 14.71
CA GLN A 67 4.29 -14.64 13.87
C GLN A 67 4.72 -14.75 12.39
N ASN A 68 5.96 -15.17 12.12
CA ASN A 68 6.51 -15.28 10.76
C ASN A 68 5.59 -16.03 9.75
N PRO A 69 5.09 -17.24 10.05
CA PRO A 69 4.18 -17.93 9.12
C PRO A 69 2.84 -17.21 8.96
N GLN A 70 2.35 -16.54 10.00
CA GLN A 70 1.09 -15.78 9.94
C GLN A 70 1.21 -14.56 9.02
N PHE A 71 2.29 -13.78 9.14
CA PHE A 71 2.53 -12.63 8.27
C PHE A 71 2.82 -13.02 6.83
N LYS A 72 3.54 -14.13 6.61
CA LYS A 72 3.72 -14.69 5.27
C LYS A 72 2.35 -14.99 4.63
N GLN A 73 1.49 -15.73 5.33
CA GLN A 73 0.17 -16.08 4.82
C GLN A 73 -0.72 -14.86 4.60
N LEU A 74 -0.64 -13.86 5.50
CA LEU A 74 -1.33 -12.59 5.35
C LEU A 74 -0.92 -11.92 4.04
N PHE A 75 0.38 -11.71 3.80
CA PHE A 75 0.84 -10.99 2.60
C PHE A 75 0.57 -11.76 1.31
N ILE A 76 0.63 -13.09 1.32
CA ILE A 76 0.19 -13.93 0.19
C ILE A 76 -1.30 -13.67 -0.10
N SER A 77 -2.15 -13.75 0.92
CA SER A 77 -3.60 -13.56 0.77
C SER A 77 -3.93 -12.14 0.30
N GLN A 78 -3.20 -11.14 0.80
CA GLN A 78 -3.33 -9.75 0.35
C GLN A 78 -3.02 -9.59 -1.15
N TYR A 79 -1.97 -10.24 -1.64
CA TYR A 79 -1.62 -10.22 -3.06
C TYR A 79 -2.69 -10.89 -3.92
N GLN A 80 -3.13 -12.08 -3.53
CA GLN A 80 -4.15 -12.84 -4.25
C GLN A 80 -5.47 -12.09 -4.36
N GLU A 81 -5.84 -11.34 -3.33
CA GLU A 81 -7.02 -10.46 -3.36
C GLU A 81 -6.80 -9.20 -4.21
N LEU A 82 -5.65 -8.53 -4.07
CA LEU A 82 -5.36 -7.30 -4.81
C LEU A 82 -5.22 -7.53 -6.31
N LEU A 83 -4.69 -8.67 -6.73
CA LEU A 83 -4.40 -8.96 -8.14
C LEU A 83 -5.62 -8.81 -9.07
N PRO A 84 -6.77 -9.50 -8.85
CA PRO A 84 -7.95 -9.33 -9.68
C PRO A 84 -8.54 -7.92 -9.60
N ILE A 85 -8.47 -7.27 -8.43
CA ILE A 85 -8.97 -5.90 -8.23
C ILE A 85 -8.14 -4.90 -9.04
N TYR A 86 -6.82 -5.00 -8.94
CA TYR A 86 -5.87 -4.21 -9.71
C TYR A 86 -6.10 -4.40 -11.21
N ASN A 87 -6.18 -5.66 -11.68
CA ASN A 87 -6.39 -5.97 -13.09
C ASN A 87 -7.71 -5.37 -13.61
N LYS A 88 -8.78 -5.43 -12.81
CA LYS A 88 -10.05 -4.78 -13.15
C LYS A 88 -9.88 -3.27 -13.25
N MET A 89 -9.33 -2.62 -12.22
CA MET A 89 -9.11 -1.17 -12.17
C MET A 89 -8.33 -0.66 -13.39
N ILE A 90 -7.22 -1.30 -13.76
CA ILE A 90 -6.41 -0.86 -14.91
C ILE A 90 -7.05 -1.14 -16.28
N SER A 91 -8.14 -1.92 -16.32
CA SER A 91 -8.87 -2.25 -17.54
C SER A 91 -10.14 -1.41 -17.73
N SER A 92 -10.86 -1.11 -16.64
CA SER A 92 -12.12 -0.38 -16.66
C SER A 92 -11.94 1.13 -16.71
N TYR A 93 -10.87 1.65 -16.09
CA TYR A 93 -10.67 3.09 -15.87
C TYR A 93 -11.85 3.76 -15.12
N ASP A 94 -12.61 2.96 -14.36
CA ASP A 94 -13.71 3.45 -13.53
C ASP A 94 -13.17 3.91 -12.17
N GLU A 95 -13.62 5.08 -11.73
CA GLU A 95 -13.33 5.63 -10.41
C GLU A 95 -13.74 4.64 -9.30
N LYS A 96 -14.87 3.96 -9.46
CA LYS A 96 -15.36 2.98 -8.47
C LYS A 96 -14.37 1.85 -8.24
N ASP A 97 -13.71 1.39 -9.29
CA ASP A 97 -12.71 0.32 -9.18
C ASP A 97 -11.41 0.84 -8.54
N THR A 98 -11.07 2.11 -8.76
CA THR A 98 -9.93 2.76 -8.08
C THR A 98 -10.21 2.94 -6.60
N ASN A 99 -11.39 3.45 -6.23
CA ASN A 99 -11.82 3.60 -4.85
C ASN A 99 -11.89 2.23 -4.15
N TYR A 100 -12.40 1.21 -4.82
CA TYR A 100 -12.42 -0.15 -4.29
C TYR A 100 -11.02 -0.71 -4.03
N PHE A 101 -10.08 -0.52 -4.97
CA PHE A 101 -8.67 -0.87 -4.76
C PHE A 101 -8.08 -0.16 -3.53
N VAL A 102 -8.33 1.14 -3.38
CA VAL A 102 -7.86 1.93 -2.24
C VAL A 102 -8.48 1.46 -0.91
N HIS A 103 -9.79 1.18 -0.87
CA HIS A 103 -10.44 0.64 0.32
C HIS A 103 -9.85 -0.70 0.76
N VAL A 104 -9.54 -1.59 -0.19
CA VAL A 104 -8.90 -2.87 0.13
C VAL A 104 -7.50 -2.64 0.72
N LEU A 105 -6.72 -1.70 0.18
CA LEU A 105 -5.42 -1.35 0.76
C LEU A 105 -5.53 -0.82 2.20
N ILE A 106 -6.51 0.04 2.48
CA ILE A 106 -6.79 0.57 3.83
C ILE A 106 -7.10 -0.59 4.79
N ARG A 107 -8.05 -1.46 4.41
CA ARG A 107 -8.45 -2.62 5.23
C ARG A 107 -7.27 -3.54 5.49
N GLN A 108 -6.48 -3.86 4.47
CA GLN A 108 -5.32 -4.74 4.57
C GLN A 108 -4.23 -4.19 5.50
N GLU A 109 -4.03 -2.86 5.52
CA GLU A 109 -3.16 -2.20 6.49
C GLU A 109 -3.70 -2.36 7.92
N GLU A 110 -5.00 -2.16 8.13
CA GLU A 110 -5.62 -2.34 9.45
C GLU A 110 -5.52 -3.79 9.93
N ASP A 111 -5.74 -4.76 9.04
CA ASP A 111 -5.62 -6.19 9.35
C ASP A 111 -4.18 -6.57 9.72
N TYR A 112 -3.19 -6.02 9.01
CA TYR A 112 -1.79 -6.16 9.39
C TYR A 112 -1.52 -5.61 10.80
N ARG A 113 -1.97 -4.39 11.08
CA ARG A 113 -1.75 -3.73 12.37
C ARG A 113 -2.39 -4.46 13.55
N LYS A 114 -3.53 -5.14 13.34
CA LYS A 114 -4.20 -5.95 14.38
C LYS A 114 -3.39 -7.17 14.83
N LEU A 115 -2.49 -7.68 13.98
CA LEU A 115 -1.66 -8.85 14.30
C LEU A 115 -0.36 -8.48 15.05
N LEU A 116 -0.05 -7.18 15.16
CA LEU A 116 1.09 -6.70 15.92
C LEU A 116 0.75 -6.67 17.41
N THR A 117 1.74 -6.99 18.25
CA THR A 117 1.63 -6.67 19.67
C THR A 117 1.58 -5.15 19.88
N PRO A 118 1.07 -4.65 21.02
CA PRO A 118 1.07 -3.21 21.29
C PRO A 118 2.45 -2.56 21.14
N GLU A 119 3.50 -3.24 21.58
CA GLU A 119 4.89 -2.79 21.47
C GLU A 119 5.38 -2.74 20.01
N GLN A 120 5.07 -3.77 19.22
CA GLN A 120 5.40 -3.81 17.80
C GLN A 120 4.64 -2.72 17.02
N LEU A 121 3.36 -2.50 17.33
CA LEU A 121 2.56 -1.45 16.72
C LEU A 121 3.13 -0.06 17.05
N ALA A 122 3.58 0.16 18.29
CA ALA A 122 4.25 1.41 18.67
C ALA A 122 5.54 1.63 17.86
N LYS A 123 6.42 0.63 17.78
CA LYS A 123 7.66 0.69 16.96
C LYS A 123 7.37 0.96 15.49
N TYR A 124 6.36 0.29 14.95
CA TYR A 124 5.91 0.46 13.58
C TYR A 124 5.49 1.91 13.30
N ARG A 125 4.61 2.46 14.15
CA ARG A 125 4.13 3.84 14.03
C ARG A 125 5.25 4.86 14.19
N GLU A 126 6.09 4.70 15.21
CA GLU A 126 7.23 5.59 15.46
C GLU A 126 8.19 5.62 14.27
N LYS A 127 8.51 4.46 13.68
CA LYS A 127 9.42 4.40 12.55
C LYS A 127 8.85 5.08 11.31
N LEU A 128 7.56 4.89 11.03
CA LEU A 128 6.90 5.53 9.90
C LEU A 128 6.76 7.03 10.10
N ASP A 129 6.41 7.49 11.31
CA ASP A 129 6.37 8.93 11.64
C ASP A 129 7.77 9.56 11.53
N TRP A 130 8.82 8.83 11.93
CA TRP A 130 10.19 9.28 11.74
C TRP A 130 10.54 9.46 10.26
N PHE A 131 10.16 8.51 9.38
CA PHE A 131 10.37 8.66 7.93
C PHE A 131 9.62 9.88 7.37
N GLU A 132 8.36 10.08 7.77
CA GLU A 132 7.56 11.23 7.33
C GLU A 132 8.24 12.58 7.61
N LYS A 133 8.95 12.68 8.74
CA LYS A 133 9.57 13.93 9.21
C LYS A 133 11.04 14.10 8.79
N ASN A 134 11.78 13.00 8.64
CA ASN A 134 13.25 13.05 8.59
C ASN A 134 13.86 12.41 7.34
N ASP A 135 13.11 11.62 6.56
CA ASP A 135 13.69 10.85 5.45
C ASP A 135 12.71 10.69 4.29
N GLU A 136 12.73 11.66 3.38
CA GLU A 136 11.80 11.72 2.26
C GLU A 136 11.89 10.49 1.34
N LYS A 137 13.11 10.00 1.11
CA LYS A 137 13.34 8.86 0.22
C LYS A 137 12.73 7.59 0.79
N ASN A 138 13.00 7.31 2.07
CA ASN A 138 12.41 6.16 2.72
C ASN A 138 10.90 6.35 2.91
N ARG A 139 10.41 7.55 3.25
CA ARG A 139 8.98 7.84 3.30
C ARG A 139 8.26 7.39 2.02
N ASP A 140 8.72 7.83 0.87
CA ASP A 140 8.07 7.51 -0.42
C ASP A 140 8.14 5.99 -0.71
N ALA A 141 9.28 5.37 -0.46
CA ALA A 141 9.44 3.91 -0.64
C ALA A 141 8.51 3.11 0.29
N TYR A 142 8.43 3.48 1.57
CA TYR A 142 7.55 2.81 2.54
C TYR A 142 6.07 3.05 2.24
N ASN A 143 5.69 4.29 1.94
CA ASN A 143 4.30 4.65 1.65
C ASN A 143 3.79 4.03 0.34
N SER A 144 4.68 3.54 -0.54
CA SER A 144 4.27 2.73 -1.70
C SER A 144 3.76 1.33 -1.32
N LEU A 145 4.12 0.82 -0.14
CA LEU A 145 3.76 -0.54 0.35
C LEU A 145 2.82 -0.52 1.55
N PHE A 146 2.91 0.52 2.39
CA PHE A 146 2.29 0.63 3.71
C PHE A 146 1.70 2.02 3.93
N PHE A 147 1.17 2.27 5.12
CA PHE A 147 0.66 3.59 5.51
C PHE A 147 1.26 4.06 6.82
N SER A 148 1.75 5.30 6.85
CA SER A 148 1.91 6.04 8.11
C SER A 148 0.53 6.36 8.72
N ASP A 149 0.48 6.72 10.00
CA ASP A 149 -0.79 7.10 10.65
C ASP A 149 -1.44 8.32 9.98
N TRP A 150 -0.62 9.31 9.60
CA TRP A 150 -1.09 10.46 8.83
C TRP A 150 -1.69 10.04 7.48
N LEU A 151 -0.95 9.23 6.72
CA LEU A 151 -1.39 8.80 5.39
C LEU A 151 -2.66 7.96 5.45
N LEU A 152 -2.74 7.02 6.41
CA LEU A 152 -3.93 6.19 6.61
C LEU A 152 -5.15 7.07 6.96
N SER A 153 -4.98 8.05 7.84
CA SER A 153 -6.03 8.99 8.22
C SER A 153 -6.52 9.81 7.02
N GLU A 154 -5.60 10.33 6.20
CA GLU A 154 -5.98 11.09 4.99
C GLU A 154 -6.71 10.23 3.97
N TYR A 155 -6.29 8.97 3.79
CA TYR A 155 -6.99 8.04 2.89
C TYR A 155 -8.41 7.77 3.37
N LYS A 156 -8.60 7.46 4.65
CA LYS A 156 -9.93 7.17 5.23
C LYS A 156 -10.90 8.35 5.21
N LYS A 157 -10.40 9.58 5.08
CA LYS A 157 -11.25 10.78 4.94
C LYS A 157 -11.72 11.01 3.50
N ARG A 158 -10.95 10.54 2.53
CA ARG A 158 -11.11 10.88 1.10
C ARG A 158 -11.79 9.77 0.30
N PHE A 159 -11.59 8.53 0.73
CA PHE A 159 -12.16 7.33 0.12
C PHE A 159 -13.07 6.68 1.16
#